data_AF-A0A4R1Q5Z9-F1
#
_entry.id   AF-A0A4R1Q5Z9-F1
#
_cell.length_a   1.000
_cell.length_b   1.000
_cell.length_c   1.000
_cell.angle_alpha   90.00
_cell.angle_beta   90.00
_cell.angle_gamma   90.00
#
_symmetry.space_group_name_H-M   'P 1'
#
loop_
_entity.id
_entity.type
_entity.pdbx_description
1 polymer ?
#
loop_
_entity_poly.entity_id
_entity_poly.type
_entity_poly.pdbx_seq_one_letter_code
_entity_poly.pdbx_strand_id
1 'polypeptide(L)' 'MNSMENKKYTIAGTDIEEVKKQNAKSGLSYNQVFEKLAKERKEKADE' A
#
# COMPACT_ATOMS: atom_id res chain seq x y z
N MET A 1 6.68 -23.55 -17.58
CA MET A 1 5.74 -22.67 -16.84
C MET A 1 6.19 -22.64 -15.39
N ASN A 2 6.75 -21.52 -14.91
CA ASN A 2 7.36 -21.44 -13.58
C ASN A 2 6.30 -21.20 -12.50
N SER A 3 6.28 -22.09 -11.51
CA SER A 3 5.41 -22.07 -10.33
C SER A 3 5.83 -20.98 -9.33
N MET A 4 5.62 -19.70 -9.66
CA MET A 4 5.79 -18.58 -8.73
C MET A 4 4.53 -18.27 -7.91
N GLU A 5 3.40 -18.90 -8.21
CA GLU A 5 2.09 -18.41 -7.76
C GLU A 5 1.82 -18.58 -6.25
N ASN A 6 2.63 -19.31 -5.47
CA ASN A 6 2.30 -19.62 -4.07
C ASN A 6 3.50 -19.68 -3.10
N LYS A 7 4.46 -18.74 -3.18
CA LYS A 7 5.47 -18.63 -2.10
C LYS A 7 4.88 -17.87 -0.92
N LYS A 8 4.51 -18.59 0.14
CA LYS A 8 3.99 -18.02 1.40
C LYS A 8 5.04 -17.20 2.16
N TYR A 9 6.30 -17.61 2.11
CA TYR A 9 7.40 -16.98 2.84
C TYR A 9 8.48 -16.44 1.89
N THR A 10 9.11 -15.33 2.25
CA THR A 10 10.33 -14.83 1.59
C THR A 10 11.56 -15.66 1.99
N ILE A 11 12.71 -15.43 1.34
CA ILE A 11 13.99 -16.07 1.72
C ILE A 11 14.38 -15.74 3.16
N ALA A 12 13.97 -14.56 3.65
CA ALA A 12 14.17 -14.14 5.03
C ALA A 12 13.11 -14.71 6.00
N GLY A 13 12.17 -15.55 5.55
CA GLY A 13 11.12 -16.15 6.38
C GLY A 13 9.90 -15.26 6.64
N THR A 14 9.76 -14.15 5.91
CA THR A 14 8.62 -13.22 6.08
C THR A 14 7.35 -13.80 5.47
N ASP A 15 6.26 -13.90 6.23
CA ASP A 15 4.95 -14.33 5.74
C ASP A 15 4.29 -13.23 4.88
N ILE A 16 4.10 -13.51 3.59
CA ILE A 16 3.55 -12.56 2.64
C ILE A 16 2.07 -12.24 2.91
N GLU A 17 1.29 -13.22 3.38
CA GLU A 17 -0.14 -13.02 3.63
C GLU A 17 -0.39 -12.14 4.86
N GLU A 18 0.42 -12.31 5.90
CA GLU A 18 0.34 -11.42 7.06
C GLU A 18 0.77 -9.99 6.71
N VAL A 19 1.81 -9.81 5.88
CA VAL A 19 2.21 -8.48 5.40
C VAL A 19 1.09 -7.82 4.59
N LYS A 20 0.43 -8.54 3.68
CA LYS A 20 -0.72 -8.01 2.93
C LYS A 20 -1.85 -7.57 3.86
N LYS A 21 -2.16 -8.39 4.87
CA LYS A 21 -3.19 -8.08 5.87
C LYS A 21 -2.84 -6.85 6.70
N GLN A 22 -1.57 -6.68 7.08
CA GLN A 22 -1.11 -5.48 7.79
C GLN A 22 -1.12 -4.23 6.89
N ASN A 23 -0.74 -4.38 5.61
CA ASN A 23 -0.82 -3.31 4.61
C ASN A 23 -2.27 -2.84 4.38
N ALA A 24 -3.23 -3.76 4.38
CA ALA A 24 -4.65 -3.42 4.30
C ALA A 24 -5.17 -2.66 5.54
N LYS A 25 -4.47 -2.75 6.68
CA LYS A 25 -4.85 -2.12 7.97
C LYS A 25 -4.04 -0.87 8.31
N SER A 26 -3.05 -0.49 7.52
CA SER A 26 -2.11 0.62 7.84
C SER A 26 -2.60 2.00 7.40
N GLY A 27 -3.80 2.09 6.82
CA GLY A 27 -4.41 3.36 6.41
C GLY A 27 -4.08 3.73 4.97
N LEU A 28 -4.01 5.04 4.69
CA LEU A 28 -3.75 5.52 3.33
C LEU A 28 -2.33 5.17 2.89
N SER A 29 -2.20 4.66 1.67
CA SER A 29 -0.92 4.57 1.01
C SER A 29 -0.31 5.95 0.76
N TYR A 30 1.01 5.99 0.57
CA TYR A 30 1.73 7.21 0.22
C TYR A 30 1.07 7.97 -0.94
N ASN A 31 0.69 7.28 -2.01
CA ASN A 31 0.05 7.90 -3.17
C ASN A 31 -1.31 8.50 -2.83
N GLN A 32 -2.11 7.80 -2.02
CA GLN A 32 -3.41 8.32 -1.58
C GLN A 32 -3.26 9.54 -0.67
N VAL A 33 -2.23 9.58 0.19
CA VAL A 33 -1.90 10.77 0.97
C VAL A 33 -1.51 11.92 0.05
N PHE A 34 -0.67 11.67 -0.95
CA PHE A 34 -0.26 12.69 -1.91
C PHE A 34 -1.45 13.26 -2.68
N GLU A 35 -2.35 12.40 -3.19
CA GLU A 35 -3.59 12.81 -3.86
C GLU A 35 -4.49 13.63 -2.93
N LYS A 36 -4.66 13.20 -1.68
CA LYS A 36 -5.44 13.94 -0.67
C LYS A 36 -4.86 15.32 -0.43
N LEU A 37 -3.54 15.43 -0.25
CA LEU A 37 -2.86 16.71 -0.05
C LEU A 37 -2.95 17.61 -1.29
N ALA A 38 -2.84 17.04 -2.49
CA ALA A 38 -3.00 17.78 -3.74
C ALA A 38 -4.42 18.35 -3.86
N LYS A 39 -5.43 17.55 -3.53
CA LYS A 39 -6.84 17.98 -3.50
C LYS A 39 -7.08 19.11 -2.49
N GLU A 40 -6.64 18.93 -1.24
CA GLU A 40 -6.79 19.94 -0.19
C GLU A 40 -6.12 21.27 -0.54
N ARG A 41 -4.95 21.22 -1.19
CA ARG A 41 -4.27 22.43 -1.64
C ARG A 41 -5.00 23.14 -2.76
N LYS A 42 -5.60 22.39 -3.68
CA LYS A 42 -6.40 22.95 -4.77
C LYS A 42 -7.65 23.63 -4.22
N GLU A 43 -8.39 22.95 -3.34
CA GLU A 43 -9.60 23.49 -2.71
C GLU A 43 -9.31 24.81 -1.97
N LYS A 44 -8.19 24.91 -1.24
CA LYS A 44 -7.76 26.16 -0.57
C LYS A 44 -7.32 27.27 -1.50
N ALA A 45 -6.89 26.95 -2.72
CA ALA A 45 -6.47 27.95 -3.71
C ALA A 45 -7.66 28.49 -4.51
N ASP A 46 -8.75 27.74 -4.56
CA ASP A 46 -10.00 28.08 -5.24
C ASP A 46 -10.99 28.87 -4.33
N GLU A 47 -10.67 29.02 -3.02
CA GLU A 47 -11.36 29.89 -2.02
C GLU A 47 -10.74 31.30 -1.96
#